data_AF-A0A9D5JZK3-F1
#
_entry.id   AF-A0A9D5JZK3-F1
#
_cell.length_a   1.000
_cell.length_b   1.000
_cell.length_c   1.000
_cell.angle_alpha   90.00
_cell.angle_beta   90.00
_cell.angle_gamma   90.00
#
_symmetry.space_group_name_H-M   'P 1'
#
loop_
_entity.id
_entity.type
_entity.pdbx_description
1 polymer ?
#
loop_
_entity_poly.entity_id
_entity_poly.type
_entity_poly.pdbx_seq_one_letter_code
_entity_poly.pdbx_strand_id
1 'polypeptide(L)'
;MSQAQVGDTVKVHYTGKLDDGTVFDTSIQRDPLQFQLGEGQVIPGFENAVVGMNEGENKTVTVTADKAYGAYHDEMVLKLNRDQLPENLEPEIGQELKAVREDGQTLIVRIIECSDAEVTLDANHPLAGQDLTFDIELIEID
;
A
#
# COMPACT_ATOMS: atom_id res chain seq x y z
N MET A 1 -23.03 23.43 0.36
CA MET A 1 -21.77 22.68 0.46
C MET A 1 -21.98 21.42 -0.34
N SER A 2 -21.18 21.21 -1.38
CA SER A 2 -21.14 19.94 -2.11
C SER A 2 -20.50 18.90 -1.19
N GLN A 3 -21.12 17.72 -1.12
CA GLN A 3 -20.50 16.55 -0.53
C GLN A 3 -19.89 15.73 -1.66
N ALA A 4 -18.77 15.08 -1.40
CA ALA A 4 -18.11 14.23 -2.38
C ALA A 4 -18.98 13.00 -2.72
N GLN A 5 -19.19 12.74 -4.01
CA GLN A 5 -20.02 11.65 -4.52
C GLN A 5 -19.24 10.79 -5.52
N VAL A 6 -19.74 9.57 -5.74
CA VAL A 6 -19.19 8.67 -6.76
C VAL A 6 -19.29 9.35 -8.13
N GLY A 7 -18.18 9.39 -8.85
CA GLY A 7 -18.01 10.08 -10.13
C GLY A 7 -17.29 11.43 -10.01
N ASP A 8 -17.25 12.04 -8.83
CA ASP A 8 -16.54 13.31 -8.62
C ASP A 8 -15.03 13.09 -8.63
N THR A 9 -14.30 14.09 -9.13
CA THR A 9 -12.85 14.15 -8.98
C THR A 9 -12.54 14.96 -7.73
N VAL A 10 -11.78 14.38 -6.81
CA VAL A 10 -11.48 14.99 -5.51
C VAL A 10 -9.98 15.14 -5.33
N LYS A 11 -9.59 16.18 -4.58
CA LYS A 11 -8.22 16.40 -4.13
C LYS A 11 -8.16 16.28 -2.62
N VAL A 12 -7.29 15.42 -2.11
CA VAL A 12 -7.16 15.20 -0.67
C VAL A 12 -5.72 15.33 -0.20
N HIS A 13 -5.53 15.90 0.98
CA HIS A 13 -4.37 15.58 1.78
C HIS A 13 -4.69 14.39 2.68
N TYR A 14 -3.68 13.57 2.93
CA TYR A 14 -3.74 12.46 3.85
C TYR A 14 -2.40 12.20 4.55
N THR A 15 -2.50 11.52 5.69
CA THR A 15 -1.39 10.86 6.39
C THR A 15 -1.83 9.45 6.76
N GLY A 16 -1.10 8.44 6.27
CA GLY A 16 -1.32 7.03 6.57
C GLY A 16 -0.40 6.57 7.69
N LYS A 17 -0.98 5.87 8.67
CA LYS A 17 -0.32 5.36 9.88
C LYS A 17 -0.64 3.89 10.09
N LEU A 18 0.33 3.17 10.65
CA LEU A 18 0.14 1.84 11.22
C LEU A 18 -0.47 1.95 12.62
N ASP A 19 -0.94 0.83 13.17
CA ASP A 19 -1.53 0.75 14.52
C ASP A 19 -0.57 1.17 15.64
N ASP A 20 0.74 1.05 15.42
CA ASP A 20 1.78 1.49 16.35
C ASP A 20 2.05 3.02 16.28
N GLY A 21 1.36 3.73 15.37
CA GLY A 21 1.50 5.16 15.12
C GLY A 21 2.59 5.52 14.11
N THR A 22 3.31 4.54 13.56
CA THR A 22 4.32 4.77 12.51
C THR A 22 3.66 5.31 11.25
N VAL A 23 4.07 6.49 10.80
CA VAL A 23 3.63 7.07 9.53
C VAL A 23 4.34 6.35 8.39
N PHE A 24 3.59 5.72 7.50
CA PHE A 24 4.16 5.04 6.33
C PHE A 24 4.13 5.91 5.07
N ASP A 25 3.16 6.83 4.96
CA ASP A 25 3.07 7.77 3.84
C ASP A 25 2.30 9.03 4.25
N THR A 26 2.63 10.17 3.63
CA THR A 26 1.91 11.43 3.85
C THR A 26 1.99 12.32 2.62
N SER A 27 0.95 13.09 2.41
CA SER A 27 0.87 14.08 1.32
C SER A 27 1.05 15.53 1.79
N ILE A 28 1.20 15.79 3.10
CA ILE A 28 1.24 17.16 3.66
C ILE A 28 2.38 18.02 3.06
N GLN A 29 3.46 17.39 2.58
CA GLN A 29 4.62 18.07 1.99
C GLN A 29 4.71 17.95 0.47
N ARG A 30 3.66 17.45 -0.20
CA ARG A 30 3.57 17.30 -1.66
C ARG A 30 2.22 17.82 -2.15
N ASP A 31 1.99 17.77 -3.46
CA ASP A 31 0.67 18.11 -4.01
C ASP A 31 -0.43 17.18 -3.46
N PRO A 32 -1.67 17.68 -3.29
CA PRO A 32 -2.81 16.85 -2.92
C PRO A 32 -2.95 15.64 -3.85
N LEU A 33 -3.33 14.51 -3.29
CA LEU A 33 -3.67 13.34 -4.08
C LEU A 33 -4.99 13.60 -4.79
N GLN A 34 -4.96 13.62 -6.13
CA GLN A 34 -6.14 13.73 -6.96
C GLN A 34 -6.56 12.36 -7.48
N PHE A 35 -7.83 12.01 -7.31
CA PHE A 35 -8.41 10.77 -7.83
C PHE A 35 -9.92 10.92 -8.05
N GLN A 36 -10.50 10.03 -8.86
CA GLN A 36 -11.94 9.99 -9.10
C GLN A 36 -12.60 8.94 -8.21
N LEU A 37 -13.69 9.31 -7.55
CA LEU A 37 -14.43 8.41 -6.67
C LEU A 37 -15.18 7.34 -7.47
N GLY A 38 -14.93 6.08 -7.17
CA GLY A 38 -15.59 4.90 -7.76
C GLY A 38 -14.81 4.23 -8.89
N GLU A 39 -13.64 4.74 -9.25
CA GLU A 39 -12.77 4.16 -10.29
C GLU A 39 -11.76 3.15 -9.73
N GLY A 40 -11.66 3.00 -8.40
CA GLY A 40 -10.73 2.06 -7.78
C GLY A 40 -9.26 2.42 -7.99
N GLN A 41 -8.97 3.72 -8.16
CA GLN A 41 -7.60 4.23 -8.30
C GLN A 41 -6.80 4.17 -6.99
N VAL A 42 -7.52 4.10 -5.86
CA VAL A 42 -6.97 4.00 -4.50
C VAL A 42 -7.61 2.81 -3.79
N ILE A 43 -7.08 2.44 -2.62
CA ILE A 43 -7.61 1.31 -1.86
C ILE A 43 -9.09 1.55 -1.50
N PRO A 44 -9.95 0.50 -1.54
CA PRO A 44 -11.40 0.66 -1.37
C PRO A 44 -11.79 1.36 -0.06
N GLY A 45 -11.11 1.09 1.04
CA GLY A 45 -11.42 1.70 2.32
C GLY A 45 -11.12 3.20 2.37
N PHE A 46 -10.08 3.65 1.67
CA PHE A 46 -9.74 5.07 1.56
C PHE A 46 -10.75 5.80 0.70
N GLU A 47 -11.10 5.25 -0.47
CA GLU A 47 -12.10 5.81 -1.37
C GLU A 47 -13.46 5.99 -0.66
N ASN A 48 -13.93 4.92 -0.02
CA ASN A 48 -15.20 4.93 0.73
C ASN A 48 -15.20 5.91 1.90
N ALA A 49 -14.04 6.23 2.47
CA ALA A 49 -13.95 7.20 3.56
C ALA A 49 -14.19 8.64 3.09
N VAL A 50 -13.80 8.95 1.86
CA VAL A 50 -13.95 10.29 1.25
C VAL A 50 -15.37 10.55 0.78
N VAL A 51 -16.09 9.51 0.35
CA VAL A 51 -17.51 9.64 -0.02
C VAL A 51 -18.32 10.26 1.13
N GLY A 52 -19.05 11.34 0.82
CA GLY A 52 -19.89 12.08 1.76
C GLY A 52 -19.17 13.16 2.57
N MET A 53 -17.85 13.30 2.46
CA MET A 53 -17.11 14.42 3.07
C MET A 53 -17.45 15.74 2.38
N ASN A 54 -17.42 16.83 3.15
CA ASN A 54 -17.52 18.19 2.62
C ASN A 54 -16.14 18.74 2.27
N GLU A 55 -16.06 19.65 1.31
CA GLU A 55 -14.84 20.41 1.04
C GLU A 55 -14.36 21.15 2.31
N GLY A 56 -13.07 21.02 2.63
CA GLY A 56 -12.44 21.50 3.87
C GLY A 56 -12.63 20.61 5.10
N GLU A 57 -13.33 19.47 4.97
CA GLU A 57 -13.54 18.54 6.08
C GLU A 57 -12.30 17.68 6.35
N ASN A 58 -12.02 17.46 7.64
CA ASN A 58 -11.02 16.53 8.11
C ASN A 58 -11.68 15.30 8.73
N LYS A 59 -11.17 14.11 8.40
CA LYS A 59 -11.72 12.83 8.86
C LYS A 59 -10.60 11.83 9.11
N THR A 60 -10.64 11.18 10.27
CA THR A 60 -9.78 10.03 10.57
C THR A 60 -10.59 8.75 10.39
N VAL A 61 -10.03 7.78 9.67
CA VAL A 61 -10.66 6.49 9.39
C VAL A 61 -9.66 5.36 9.59
N THR A 62 -10.11 4.25 10.16
CA THR A 62 -9.36 3.00 10.16
C THR A 62 -9.88 2.12 9.04
N VAL A 63 -8.98 1.72 8.15
CA VAL A 63 -9.23 0.83 7.01
C VAL A 63 -8.67 -0.54 7.36
N THR A 64 -9.56 -1.53 7.42
CA THR A 64 -9.18 -2.91 7.67
C THR A 64 -8.35 -3.48 6.52
N ALA A 65 -7.47 -4.46 6.80
CA ALA A 65 -6.57 -5.03 5.81
C ALA A 65 -7.28 -5.49 4.51
N ASP A 66 -8.48 -6.08 4.61
CA ASP A 66 -9.31 -6.52 3.47
C ASP A 66 -9.77 -5.37 2.56
N LYS A 67 -9.86 -4.15 3.09
CA LYS A 67 -10.20 -2.92 2.36
C LYS A 67 -8.99 -2.05 2.05
N ALA A 68 -7.80 -2.47 2.48
CA ALA A 68 -6.52 -1.84 2.18
C ALA A 68 -5.76 -2.68 1.13
N TYR A 69 -4.72 -3.41 1.58
CA TYR A 69 -3.81 -4.16 0.72
C TYR A 69 -4.05 -5.68 0.78
N GLY A 70 -5.19 -6.11 1.30
CA GLY A 70 -5.58 -7.51 1.42
C GLY A 70 -4.99 -8.21 2.63
N ALA A 71 -5.28 -9.50 2.74
CA ALA A 71 -4.71 -10.36 3.76
C ALA A 71 -3.23 -10.63 3.47
N TYR A 72 -2.46 -10.92 4.52
CA TYR A 72 -1.14 -11.51 4.37
C TYR A 72 -1.29 -12.99 4.03
N HIS A 73 -0.56 -13.46 3.04
CA HIS A 73 -0.59 -14.82 2.52
C HIS A 73 0.74 -15.50 2.78
N ASP A 74 0.76 -16.44 3.71
CA ASP A 74 1.97 -17.22 4.06
C ASP A 74 2.47 -18.03 2.85
N GLU A 75 1.58 -18.43 1.95
CA GLU A 75 1.89 -19.11 0.70
C GLU A 75 2.66 -18.24 -0.31
N MET A 76 2.68 -16.92 -0.11
CA MET A 76 3.47 -15.98 -0.92
C MET A 76 4.87 -15.74 -0.34
N VAL A 77 5.24 -16.46 0.72
CA VAL A 77 6.59 -16.50 1.28
C VAL A 77 7.35 -17.70 0.71
N LEU A 78 8.46 -17.43 0.04
CA LEU A 78 9.27 -18.43 -0.65
C LEU A 78 10.64 -18.53 0.01
N LYS A 79 11.04 -19.73 0.39
CA LYS A 79 12.40 -20.03 0.83
C LYS A 79 13.20 -20.59 -0.34
N LEU A 80 14.32 -19.94 -0.64
CA LEU A 80 15.22 -20.34 -1.71
C LEU A 80 16.60 -20.59 -1.14
N ASN A 81 17.29 -21.56 -1.72
CA ASN A 81 18.73 -21.71 -1.48
C ASN A 81 19.48 -20.60 -2.21
N ARG A 82 20.61 -20.15 -1.64
CA ARG A 82 21.41 -19.06 -2.23
C ARG A 82 21.94 -19.36 -3.64
N ASP A 83 22.11 -20.63 -3.99
CA ASP A 83 22.51 -21.07 -5.34
C ASP A 83 21.43 -20.84 -6.41
N GLN A 84 20.18 -20.59 -5.99
CA GLN A 84 19.08 -20.24 -6.89
C GLN A 84 19.03 -18.73 -7.18
N LEU A 85 19.78 -17.92 -6.43
CA LEU A 85 19.92 -16.49 -6.69
C LEU A 85 20.94 -16.24 -7.81
N PRO A 86 20.82 -15.13 -8.55
CA PRO A 86 21.84 -14.74 -9.53
C PRO A 86 23.23 -14.64 -8.88
N GLU A 87 24.28 -15.18 -9.53
CA GLU A 87 25.63 -15.27 -8.96
C GLU A 87 26.24 -13.92 -8.52
N ASN A 88 25.76 -12.80 -9.08
CA ASN A 88 26.22 -11.44 -8.77
C ASN A 88 25.32 -10.72 -7.75
N LEU A 89 24.37 -11.41 -7.13
CA LEU A 89 23.46 -10.84 -6.14
C LEU A 89 23.95 -11.17 -4.73
N GLU A 90 24.33 -10.14 -3.96
CA GLU A 90 24.50 -10.25 -2.52
C GLU A 90 23.15 -9.89 -1.85
N PRO A 91 22.44 -10.86 -1.25
CA PRO A 91 21.09 -10.61 -0.74
C PRO A 91 21.14 -9.89 0.61
N GLU A 92 20.46 -8.75 0.69
CA GLU A 92 20.33 -7.95 1.91
C GLU A 92 18.90 -7.96 2.46
N ILE A 93 18.73 -8.04 3.78
CA ILE A 93 17.41 -7.95 4.41
C ILE A 93 16.78 -6.60 4.08
N GLY A 94 15.54 -6.64 3.59
CA GLY A 94 14.80 -5.48 3.14
C GLY A 94 14.98 -5.14 1.67
N GLN A 95 15.94 -5.76 0.97
CA GLN A 95 16.14 -5.54 -0.46
C GLN A 95 14.96 -6.06 -1.27
N GLU A 96 14.50 -5.26 -2.23
CA GLU A 96 13.46 -5.63 -3.19
C GLU A 96 14.09 -6.15 -4.48
N LEU A 97 13.57 -7.27 -4.97
CA LEU A 97 14.00 -7.95 -6.18
C LEU A 97 12.84 -8.05 -7.16
N LYS A 98 13.14 -7.95 -8.45
CA LYS A 98 12.18 -8.24 -9.52
C LYS A 98 12.30 -9.72 -9.88
N ALA A 99 11.33 -10.52 -9.47
CA ALA A 99 11.20 -11.90 -9.90
C ALA A 99 10.38 -11.97 -11.19
N VAL A 100 10.76 -12.85 -12.12
CA VAL A 100 9.99 -13.14 -13.33
C VAL A 100 9.30 -14.48 -13.13
N ARG A 101 7.97 -14.49 -13.22
CA ARG A 101 7.16 -15.72 -13.17
C ARG A 101 7.23 -16.47 -14.50
N GLU A 102 6.83 -17.74 -14.50
CA GLU A 102 6.81 -18.59 -15.69
C GLU A 102 5.92 -18.04 -16.82
N ASP A 103 4.91 -17.24 -16.48
CA ASP A 103 4.00 -16.58 -17.43
C ASP A 103 4.59 -15.27 -18.02
N GLY A 104 5.81 -14.90 -17.64
CA GLY A 104 6.49 -13.68 -18.08
C GLY A 104 6.12 -12.42 -17.29
N GLN A 105 5.23 -12.51 -16.30
CA GLN A 105 4.91 -11.38 -15.43
C GLN A 105 6.02 -11.11 -14.43
N THR A 106 6.32 -9.84 -14.20
CA THR A 106 7.28 -9.41 -13.17
C THR A 106 6.56 -9.17 -11.85
N LEU A 107 7.07 -9.78 -10.78
CA LEU A 107 6.63 -9.56 -9.41
C LEU A 107 7.76 -8.91 -8.62
N ILE A 108 7.41 -7.98 -7.73
CA ILE A 108 8.36 -7.44 -6.76
C ILE A 108 8.29 -8.32 -5.52
N VAL A 109 9.44 -8.81 -5.06
CA VAL A 109 9.57 -9.61 -3.84
C VAL A 109 10.59 -8.95 -2.92
N ARG A 110 10.39 -9.05 -1.62
CA ARG A 110 11.28 -8.46 -0.60
C ARG A 110 12.01 -9.56 0.15
N ILE A 111 13.31 -9.41 0.35
CA ILE A 111 14.06 -10.29 1.23
C ILE A 111 13.67 -9.97 2.67
N ILE A 112 13.10 -10.94 3.39
CA ILE A 112 12.73 -10.78 4.80
C ILE A 112 13.69 -11.50 5.76
N GLU A 113 14.40 -12.52 5.28
CA GLU A 113 15.46 -13.21 6.04
C GLU A 113 16.61 -13.63 5.13
N CYS A 114 17.83 -13.53 5.65
CA CYS A 114 19.04 -14.03 5.00
C CYS A 114 19.86 -14.88 5.98
N SER A 115 20.29 -16.05 5.54
CA SER A 115 21.25 -16.92 6.24
C SER A 115 22.38 -17.33 5.28
N ASP A 116 23.39 -18.03 5.80
CA ASP A 116 24.51 -18.51 4.99
C ASP A 116 24.09 -19.46 3.85
N ALA A 117 22.99 -20.20 4.01
CA ALA A 117 22.52 -21.20 3.04
C ALA A 117 21.23 -20.79 2.31
N GLU A 118 20.31 -20.14 3.02
CA GLU A 118 18.94 -19.88 2.56
C GLU A 118 18.59 -18.38 2.64
N VAL A 119 17.70 -17.95 1.74
CA VAL A 119 17.10 -16.63 1.71
C VAL A 119 15.57 -16.78 1.65
N THR A 120 14.87 -16.01 2.47
CA THR A 120 13.41 -15.96 2.49
C THR A 120 12.94 -14.72 1.76
N LEU A 121 12.13 -14.92 0.72
CA LEU A 121 11.51 -13.89 -0.11
C LEU A 121 10.02 -13.79 0.21
N ASP A 122 9.54 -12.57 0.37
CA ASP A 122 8.13 -12.25 0.59
C ASP A 122 7.56 -11.54 -0.64
N ALA A 123 6.53 -12.12 -1.26
CA ALA A 123 5.83 -11.56 -2.40
C ALA A 123 4.54 -10.80 -2.03
N ASN A 124 4.22 -10.69 -0.74
CA ASN A 124 3.09 -9.89 -0.27
C ASN A 124 3.34 -8.39 -0.50
N HIS A 125 2.26 -7.61 -0.57
CA HIS A 125 2.38 -6.15 -0.45
C HIS A 125 2.98 -5.81 0.94
N PRO A 126 3.87 -4.81 1.08
CA PRO A 126 4.52 -4.48 2.36
C PRO A 126 3.55 -4.15 3.51
N LEU A 127 2.33 -3.74 3.16
CA LEU A 127 1.24 -3.39 4.08
C LEU A 127 0.11 -4.44 4.12
N ALA A 128 0.30 -5.60 3.49
CA ALA A 128 -0.69 -6.68 3.53
C ALA A 128 -0.88 -7.21 4.97
N GLY A 129 -2.12 -7.53 5.32
CA GLY A 129 -2.49 -8.00 6.66
C GLY A 129 -2.50 -6.93 7.75
N GLN A 130 -2.21 -5.67 7.41
CA GLN A 130 -2.20 -4.56 8.36
C GLN A 130 -3.46 -3.70 8.21
N ASP A 131 -4.07 -3.37 9.34
CA ASP A 131 -5.07 -2.31 9.42
C ASP A 131 -4.35 -0.96 9.35
N LEU A 132 -4.91 -0.03 8.59
CA LEU A 132 -4.28 1.26 8.30
C LEU A 132 -5.17 2.39 8.79
N THR A 133 -4.59 3.32 9.55
CA THR A 133 -5.29 4.54 9.96
C THR A 133 -4.92 5.68 9.03
N PHE A 134 -5.91 6.35 8.45
CA PHE A 134 -5.74 7.51 7.60
C PHE A 134 -6.37 8.74 8.23
N ASP A 135 -5.58 9.79 8.36
CA ASP A 135 -6.07 11.16 8.55
C ASP A 135 -6.23 11.77 7.16
N ILE A 136 -7.44 12.19 6.78
CA ILE A 136 -7.78 12.67 5.44
C ILE A 136 -8.39 14.07 5.55
N GLU A 137 -7.92 14.99 4.71
CA GLU A 137 -8.44 16.34 4.53
C GLU A 137 -8.93 16.47 3.08
N LEU A 138 -10.22 16.73 2.89
CA LEU A 138 -10.77 16.98 1.56
C LEU A 138 -10.51 18.44 1.17
N ILE A 139 -9.67 18.66 0.16
CA ILE A 139 -9.24 20.00 -0.25
C ILE A 139 -10.21 20.60 -1.26
N GLU A 140 -10.64 19.81 -2.25
CA GLU A 140 -11.46 20.29 -3.36
C GLU A 140 -12.29 19.14 -3.96
N ILE A 141 -13.47 19.48 -4.47
CA ILE A 141 -14.34 18.63 -5.28
C ILE A 141 -14.52 19.34 -6.63
N ASP A 142 -14.08 18.73 -7.73
CA ASP A 142 -14.21 19.25 -9.10
C ASP A 142 -15.61 18.99 -9.70
#